data_AF-A0AB33JVB9-F1
#
_entry.id   AF-A0AB33JVB9-F1
#
_cell.length_a   1.000
_cell.length_b   1.000
_cell.length_c   1.000
_cell.angle_alpha   90.00
_cell.angle_beta   90.00
_cell.angle_gamma   90.00
#
_symmetry.space_group_name_H-M   'P 1'
#
loop_
_entity.id
_entity.type
_entity.pdbx_description
1 polymer ?
#
loop_
_entity_poly.entity_id
_entity_poly.type
_entity_poly.pdbx_seq_one_letter_code
_entity_poly.pdbx_strand_id
1 'polypeptide(L)'
;MTDHRRPSAPQPTGGPAQDDSEVTVVEEILAAMPGSVVFLRPLYGLDGSVEDFELAAVSQETVDIGRRRGAELIGRSLLGTYQGFTGTGLWDAYLDVLSGADPHIGEGQS
;
A
#
# COMPACT_ATOMS: atom_id res chain seq x y z
N MET A 1 -9.87 21.32 -44.02
CA MET A 1 -9.69 19.88 -43.79
C MET A 1 -9.09 19.73 -42.41
N THR A 2 -9.84 19.13 -41.49
CA THR A 2 -9.76 19.31 -40.04
C THR A 2 -8.48 18.73 -39.44
N ASP A 3 -7.71 19.55 -38.73
CA ASP A 3 -6.63 19.11 -37.84
C ASP A 3 -7.27 18.49 -36.59
N HIS A 4 -7.19 17.18 -36.46
CA HIS A 4 -7.59 16.47 -35.24
C HIS A 4 -6.42 16.48 -34.25
N ARG A 5 -6.17 17.64 -33.62
CA ARG A 5 -5.38 17.69 -32.40
C ARG A 5 -6.10 16.86 -31.32
N ARG A 6 -5.69 15.60 -31.16
CA ARG A 6 -6.07 14.77 -30.01
C ARG A 6 -5.69 15.53 -28.73
N PRO A 7 -6.59 15.65 -27.74
CA PRO A 7 -6.16 16.07 -26.40
C PRO A 7 -5.21 15.00 -25.86
N SER A 8 -4.00 15.41 -25.49
CA SER A 8 -3.08 14.59 -24.71
C SER A 8 -3.79 14.18 -23.42
N ALA A 9 -3.90 12.88 -23.17
CA ALA A 9 -4.31 12.37 -21.88
C ALA A 9 -3.40 12.95 -20.79
N PRO A 10 -3.92 13.25 -19.58
CA PRO A 10 -3.06 13.59 -18.46
C PRO A 10 -2.10 12.43 -18.23
N GLN A 11 -0.80 12.69 -18.41
CA GLN A 11 0.24 11.75 -17.99
C GLN A 11 0.15 11.65 -16.47
N PRO A 12 0.01 10.44 -15.89
CA PRO A 12 0.19 10.27 -14.45
C PRO A 12 1.61 10.72 -14.12
N THR A 13 1.71 11.89 -13.50
CA THR A 13 2.97 12.44 -13.01
C THR A 13 3.27 11.72 -11.70
N GLY A 14 3.66 10.45 -11.82
CA GLY A 14 4.17 9.63 -10.72
C GLY A 14 5.58 9.21 -11.10
N GLY A 15 6.51 10.17 -11.07
CA GLY A 15 7.93 9.88 -11.27
C GLY A 15 8.53 9.28 -9.99
N PRO A 16 9.52 8.37 -10.11
CA PRO A 16 10.07 7.59 -8.98
C PRO A 16 10.70 8.44 -7.85
N ALA A 17 10.97 9.73 -8.07
CA ALA A 17 11.66 10.57 -7.08
C ALA A 17 10.76 11.22 -6.01
N GLN A 18 9.45 11.29 -6.22
CA GLN A 18 8.52 11.83 -5.20
C GLN A 18 8.11 10.75 -4.17
N ASP A 19 8.11 9.51 -4.62
CA ASP A 19 7.63 8.33 -3.91
C ASP A 19 8.60 7.89 -2.80
N ASP A 20 9.92 7.97 -3.04
CA ASP A 20 10.94 7.71 -2.01
C ASP A 20 10.90 8.73 -0.84
N SER A 21 10.58 9.99 -1.12
CA SER A 21 10.57 11.05 -0.09
C SER A 21 9.37 10.92 0.86
N GLU A 22 8.23 10.43 0.39
CA GLU A 22 7.05 10.19 1.23
C GLU A 22 7.32 8.99 2.15
N VAL A 23 7.83 7.89 1.60
CA VAL A 23 8.19 6.70 2.37
C VAL A 23 9.22 7.03 3.46
N THR A 24 10.23 7.84 3.14
CA THR A 24 11.23 8.28 4.14
C THR A 24 10.59 8.99 5.34
N VAL A 25 9.59 9.86 5.10
CA VAL A 25 8.88 10.56 6.18
C VAL A 25 8.03 9.58 7.00
N VAL A 26 7.37 8.63 6.33
CA VAL A 26 6.58 7.60 7.00
C VAL A 26 7.46 6.70 7.86
N GLU A 27 8.63 6.30 7.39
CA GLU A 27 9.59 5.50 8.16
C GLU A 27 10.00 6.19 9.46
N GLU A 28 10.32 7.50 9.41
CA GLU A 28 10.65 8.29 10.60
C GLU A 28 9.49 8.35 11.60
N ILE A 29 8.25 8.47 11.12
CA ILE A 29 7.06 8.44 11.97
C ILE A 29 6.90 7.05 12.62
N LEU A 30 6.96 5.99 11.82
CA LEU A 30 6.80 4.61 12.28
C LEU A 30 7.91 4.20 13.27
N ALA A 31 9.11 4.76 13.14
CA ALA A 31 10.21 4.54 14.07
C ALA A 31 9.92 5.06 15.48
N ALA A 32 9.03 6.05 15.62
CA ALA A 32 8.61 6.62 16.90
C ALA A 32 7.30 6.03 17.45
N MET A 33 6.59 5.22 16.68
CA MET A 33 5.30 4.64 17.09
C MET A 33 5.48 3.37 17.91
N PRO A 34 4.82 3.25 19.07
CA PRO A 34 4.71 1.97 19.77
C PRO A 34 3.74 1.04 19.01
N GLY A 35 4.01 -0.26 19.09
CA GLY A 35 3.20 -1.30 18.47
C GLY A 35 3.57 -1.63 17.03
N SER A 36 2.95 -2.68 16.51
CA SER A 36 3.19 -3.17 15.14
C SER A 36 2.31 -2.42 14.14
N VAL A 37 2.94 -1.64 13.26
CA VAL A 37 2.26 -0.83 12.25
C VAL A 37 2.94 -1.05 10.91
N VAL A 38 2.14 -1.23 9.86
CA VAL A 38 2.61 -1.43 8.48
C VAL A 38 1.98 -0.37 7.60
N PHE A 39 2.80 0.31 6.80
CA PHE A 39 2.36 1.18 5.73
C PHE A 39 2.36 0.40 4.41
N LEU A 40 1.20 0.40 3.74
CA LEU A 40 0.99 -0.32 2.50
C LEU A 40 0.83 0.66 1.35
N ARG A 41 1.55 0.41 0.26
CA ARG A 41 1.41 1.17 -0.99
C ARG A 41 0.66 0.34 -2.03
N PRO A 42 -0.45 0.83 -2.61
CA PRO A 42 -1.16 0.10 -3.65
C PRO A 42 -0.30 -0.04 -4.91
N LEU A 43 -0.29 -1.25 -5.47
CA LEU A 43 0.27 -1.57 -6.77
C LEU A 43 -0.87 -1.69 -7.77
N TYR A 44 -0.89 -0.79 -8.76
CA TYR A 44 -1.98 -0.70 -9.73
C TYR A 44 -1.65 -1.47 -11.01
N GLY A 45 -2.65 -2.19 -11.51
CA GLY A 45 -2.64 -2.83 -12.82
C GLY A 45 -2.77 -1.84 -13.97
N LEU A 46 -2.68 -2.35 -15.20
CA LEU A 46 -2.82 -1.54 -16.43
C LEU A 46 -4.22 -0.93 -16.60
N ASP A 47 -5.23 -1.53 -15.97
CA ASP A 47 -6.60 -1.03 -15.96
C ASP A 47 -6.88 -0.01 -14.84
N GLY A 48 -5.87 0.29 -14.00
CA GLY A 48 -5.98 1.18 -12.87
C GLY A 48 -6.63 0.55 -11.64
N SER A 49 -6.93 -0.75 -11.66
CA SER A 49 -7.34 -1.49 -10.46
C SER A 49 -6.15 -1.76 -9.54
N VAL A 50 -6.38 -1.89 -8.24
CA VAL A 50 -5.35 -2.32 -7.29
C VAL A 50 -5.20 -3.84 -7.42
N GLU A 51 -4.03 -4.28 -7.87
CA GLU A 51 -3.73 -5.71 -8.04
C GLU A 51 -3.03 -6.30 -6.80
N ASP A 52 -2.29 -5.48 -6.06
CA ASP A 52 -1.54 -5.88 -4.86
C ASP A 52 -1.21 -4.66 -3.99
N PHE A 53 -0.55 -4.90 -2.86
CA PHE A 53 0.08 -3.87 -2.04
C PHE A 53 1.54 -4.23 -1.79
N GLU A 54 2.40 -3.22 -1.84
CA GLU A 54 3.76 -3.31 -1.33
C GLU A 54 3.78 -2.95 0.15
N LEU A 55 4.51 -3.72 0.95
CA LEU A 55 4.88 -3.34 2.31
C LEU A 55 5.96 -2.25 2.21
N ALA A 56 5.55 -0.99 2.22
CA ALA A 56 6.43 0.14 1.90
C ALA A 56 7.23 0.63 3.11
N ALA A 57 6.64 0.58 4.32
CA ALA A 57 7.34 0.89 5.56
C ALA A 57 6.69 0.14 6.73
N VAL A 58 7.45 -0.06 7.82
CA VAL A 58 7.01 -0.83 8.99
C VAL A 58 7.62 -0.28 10.27
N SER A 59 6.91 -0.40 11.40
CA SER A 59 7.45 -0.02 12.70
C SER A 59 8.46 -1.04 13.23
N GLN A 60 9.25 -0.64 14.24
CA GLN A 60 10.30 -1.49 14.82
C GLN A 60 9.75 -2.77 15.47
N GLU A 61 8.54 -2.71 16.00
CA GLU A 61 7.88 -3.83 16.69
C GLU A 61 7.15 -4.77 15.72
N THR A 62 7.18 -4.50 14.40
CA THR A 62 6.53 -5.36 13.41
C THR A 62 7.25 -6.71 13.28
N VAL A 63 6.48 -7.77 13.57
CA VAL A 63 6.82 -9.16 13.30
C VAL A 63 5.63 -9.81 12.63
N ASP A 64 5.83 -10.38 11.45
CA ASP A 64 4.73 -11.05 10.74
C ASP A 64 4.51 -12.50 11.22
N ILE A 65 3.46 -13.14 10.68
CA ILE A 65 3.14 -14.55 10.95
C ILE A 65 4.27 -15.52 10.56
N GLY A 66 5.13 -15.10 9.62
CA GLY A 66 6.33 -15.83 9.19
C GLY A 66 7.56 -15.60 10.07
N ARG A 67 7.44 -14.83 11.16
CA ARG A 67 8.53 -14.39 12.06
C ARG A 67 9.60 -13.52 11.40
N ARG A 68 9.31 -12.93 10.24
CA ARG A 68 10.16 -11.89 9.63
C ARG A 68 9.99 -10.60 10.40
N ARG A 69 11.08 -9.86 10.55
CA ARG A 69 11.10 -8.57 11.25
C ARG A 69 11.04 -7.42 10.27
N GLY A 70 10.60 -6.26 10.74
CA GLY A 70 10.39 -5.03 9.98
C GLY A 70 11.15 -4.93 8.63
N ALA A 71 12.47 -4.72 8.67
CA ALA A 71 13.26 -4.51 7.45
C ALA A 71 13.21 -5.67 6.42
N GLU A 72 12.93 -6.90 6.85
CA GLU A 72 12.78 -8.06 5.96
C GLU A 72 11.44 -8.08 5.21
N LEU A 73 10.47 -7.27 5.66
CA LEU A 73 9.14 -7.16 5.07
C LEU A 73 9.06 -6.07 4.00
N ILE A 74 9.92 -5.05 4.09
CA ILE A 74 9.90 -3.90 3.18
C ILE A 74 10.15 -4.34 1.73
N GLY A 75 9.37 -3.80 0.79
CA GLY A 75 9.46 -4.09 -0.64
C GLY A 75 8.81 -5.42 -1.07
N ARG A 76 8.22 -6.17 -0.13
CA ARG A 76 7.48 -7.39 -0.47
C ARG A 76 6.06 -7.06 -0.92
N SER A 77 5.54 -7.93 -1.79
CA SER A 77 4.12 -7.98 -2.16
C SER A 77 3.29 -8.59 -1.02
N LEU A 78 2.15 -7.99 -0.69
CA LEU A 78 1.25 -8.46 0.36
C LEU A 78 0.68 -9.84 0.00
N LEU A 79 0.16 -9.99 -1.22
CA LEU A 79 -0.44 -11.24 -1.68
C LEU A 79 0.60 -12.35 -1.89
N GLY A 80 1.81 -12.00 -2.31
CA GLY A 80 2.95 -12.93 -2.40
C GLY A 80 3.49 -13.34 -1.04
N THR A 81 3.32 -12.50 -0.02
CA THR A 81 3.77 -12.73 1.36
C THR A 81 2.76 -13.54 2.17
N TYR A 82 1.46 -13.29 1.95
CA TYR A 82 0.36 -13.92 2.68
C TYR A 82 -0.64 -14.54 1.68
N GLN A 83 -0.44 -15.81 1.37
CA GLN A 83 -1.35 -16.55 0.48
C GLN A 83 -2.76 -16.62 1.09
N GLY A 84 -3.78 -16.42 0.26
CA GLY A 84 -5.19 -16.51 0.65
C GLY A 84 -5.81 -15.21 1.17
N PHE A 85 -5.09 -14.09 1.07
CA PHE A 85 -5.59 -12.78 1.50
C PHE A 85 -6.65 -12.20 0.54
N THR A 86 -6.56 -12.51 -0.76
CA THR A 86 -7.56 -12.13 -1.77
C THR A 86 -8.93 -12.73 -1.48
N GLY A 87 -9.99 -11.94 -1.64
CA GLY A 87 -11.38 -12.37 -1.41
C GLY A 87 -11.75 -12.50 0.07
N THR A 88 -10.90 -12.00 0.97
CA THR A 88 -11.26 -11.79 2.38
C THR A 88 -11.92 -10.44 2.55
N GLY A 89 -12.81 -10.29 3.54
CA GLY A 89 -13.40 -8.98 3.85
C GLY A 89 -12.36 -7.92 4.26
N LEU A 90 -11.17 -8.33 4.70
CA LEU A 90 -10.07 -7.42 4.99
C LEU A 90 -9.44 -6.84 3.72
N TRP A 91 -9.32 -7.65 2.66
CA TRP A 91 -8.88 -7.17 1.36
C TRP A 91 -9.85 -6.14 0.79
N ASP A 92 -11.15 -6.45 0.84
CA ASP A 92 -12.19 -5.52 0.36
C ASP A 92 -12.16 -4.20 1.15
N ALA A 93 -11.96 -4.26 2.47
CA ALA A 93 -11.82 -3.07 3.31
C ALA A 93 -10.61 -2.19 2.91
N TYR A 94 -9.49 -2.76 2.46
CA TYR A 94 -8.36 -1.97 1.97
C TYR A 94 -8.70 -1.25 0.66
N LEU A 95 -9.42 -1.91 -0.24
CA LEU A 95 -9.89 -1.32 -1.49
C LEU A 95 -10.92 -0.20 -1.25
N ASP A 96 -11.80 -0.38 -0.27
CA ASP A 96 -12.79 0.61 0.12
C ASP A 96 -12.14 1.90 0.63
N VAL A 97 -11.12 1.79 1.49
CA VAL A 97 -10.37 2.95 2.01
C VAL A 97 -9.72 3.73 0.88
N LEU A 98 -9.10 3.05 -0.09
CA LEU A 98 -8.52 3.71 -1.26
C LEU A 98 -9.56 4.39 -2.16
N SER A 99 -10.79 3.89 -2.14
CA SER A 99 -11.92 4.47 -2.87
C SER A 99 -12.57 5.66 -2.13
N GLY A 100 -12.05 6.00 -0.94
CA GLY A 100 -12.51 7.14 -0.12
C GLY A 100 -13.55 6.79 0.93
N ALA A 101 -13.77 5.50 1.22
CA ALA A 101 -14.59 5.08 2.34
C ALA A 101 -13.86 5.28 3.69
N ASP A 102 -14.64 5.37 4.77
CA ASP A 102 -14.07 5.42 6.12
C ASP A 102 -13.30 4.13 6.46
N PRO A 103 -12.18 4.24 7.20
CA PRO A 103 -11.37 3.09 7.58
C PRO A 103 -12.17 2.10 8.44
N HIS A 104 -12.13 0.83 8.04
CA HIS A 104 -12.72 -0.24 8.84
C HIS A 104 -11.82 -0.56 10.05
N ILE A 105 -12.36 -0.44 11.25
CA ILE A 105 -11.68 -0.90 12.47
C ILE A 105 -12.06 -2.37 12.68
N GLY A 106 -11.09 -3.26 12.48
CA GLY A 106 -11.25 -4.65 12.88
C GLY A 106 -11.47 -4.73 14.39
N GLU A 107 -12.54 -5.38 14.83
CA GLU A 107 -12.81 -5.56 16.25
C GLU A 107 -11.66 -6.38 16.87
N GLY A 108 -10.88 -5.74 17.75
CA GLY A 108 -9.83 -6.42 18.50
C GLY A 108 -10.46 -7.49 19.37
N GLN A 109 -10.42 -8.74 18.92
CA GLN A 109 -10.82 -9.88 19.75
C GLN A 109 -9.89 -9.91 20.97
N SER A 110 -10.46 -9.59 22.13
CA SER A 110 -9.82 -9.69 23.44
C SER A 110 -9.58 -11.12 23.87
#